data_AF-K9ZEB1-F1
#
_entry.id   AF-K9ZEB1-F1
#
_cell.length_a   1.000
_cell.length_b   1.000
_cell.length_c   1.000
_cell.angle_alpha   90.00
_cell.angle_beta   90.00
_cell.angle_gamma   90.00
#
_symmetry.space_group_name_H-M   'P 1'
#
loop_
_entity.id
_entity.type
_entity.pdbx_description
1 polymer ?
#
loop_
_entity_poly.entity_id
_entity_poly.type
_entity_poly.pdbx_seq_one_letter_code
_entity_poly.pdbx_strand_id
1 'polypeptide(L)'
;MFTLAQVSFGRNSTSLIGIIYLLFAVAYFLIMLFLLFLRRSKSRNLILVFDIIQLIFVPLIMLFCGFILLFQGWRLDPILQFVQFLLFILITYLLIKDIVFSTIDRK
;
A
#
# COMPACT_ATOMS: atom_id res chain seq x y z
N MET A 1 8.24 7.77 -40.69
CA MET A 1 9.20 7.66 -39.57
C MET A 1 8.44 7.11 -38.37
N PHE A 2 8.62 5.83 -38.05
CA PHE A 2 8.10 5.29 -36.79
C PHE A 2 9.01 5.79 -35.68
N THR A 3 8.64 6.91 -35.05
CA THR A 3 9.20 7.26 -33.74
C THR A 3 8.77 6.16 -32.80
N LEU A 4 9.67 5.21 -32.52
CA LEU A 4 9.50 4.26 -31.43
C LEU A 4 9.15 5.12 -30.20
N ALA A 5 7.94 4.98 -29.67
CA ALA A 5 7.58 5.57 -28.40
C ALA A 5 8.64 5.09 -27.42
N GLN A 6 9.56 5.97 -27.02
CA GLN A 6 10.68 5.61 -26.18
C GLN A 6 10.11 5.28 -24.81
N VAL A 7 9.98 3.98 -24.65
CA VAL A 7 9.68 3.23 -23.45
C VAL A 7 10.74 3.60 -22.39
N SER A 8 10.49 4.66 -21.63
CA SER A 8 11.30 5.12 -20.48
C SER A 8 11.05 4.25 -19.24
N PHE A 9 11.52 3.01 -19.27
CA PHE A 9 11.44 2.13 -18.11
C PHE A 9 12.26 2.72 -16.96
N GLY A 10 11.63 2.95 -15.81
CA GLY A 10 12.34 3.34 -14.57
C GLY A 10 12.91 4.75 -14.53
N ARG A 11 12.76 5.57 -15.58
CA ARG A 11 13.30 6.94 -15.67
C ARG A 11 12.21 8.01 -15.73
N ASN A 12 11.02 7.68 -15.25
CA ASN A 12 9.90 8.59 -15.11
C ASN A 12 9.56 8.75 -13.62
N SER A 13 9.12 9.95 -13.21
CA SER A 13 8.75 10.23 -11.82
C SER A 13 7.67 9.26 -11.31
N THR A 14 6.81 8.77 -12.21
CA THR A 14 5.74 7.81 -11.92
C THR A 14 6.28 6.43 -11.52
N SER A 15 7.34 5.93 -12.16
CA SER A 15 7.98 4.67 -11.73
C SER A 15 8.65 4.82 -10.37
N LEU A 16 9.25 5.98 -10.06
CA LEU A 16 9.77 6.23 -8.70
C LEU A 16 8.65 6.14 -7.65
N ILE A 17 7.48 6.72 -7.91
CA ILE A 17 6.29 6.56 -7.06
C ILE A 17 5.90 5.08 -6.94
N GLY A 18 5.98 4.31 -8.03
CA GLY A 18 5.72 2.86 -8.03
C GLY A 18 6.66 2.08 -7.11
N ILE A 19 7.96 2.41 -7.10
CA ILE A 19 8.94 1.80 -6.20
C ILE A 19 8.61 2.14 -4.74
N ILE A 20 8.29 3.40 -4.45
CA ILE A 20 7.88 3.84 -3.10
C ILE A 20 6.66 3.04 -2.65
N TYR A 21 5.69 2.82 -3.54
CA TYR A 21 4.51 2.01 -3.26
C TYR A 21 4.84 0.56 -2.88
N LEU A 22 5.75 -0.08 -3.61
CA LEU A 22 6.17 -1.45 -3.31
C LEU A 22 6.87 -1.53 -1.95
N LEU A 23 7.78 -0.59 -1.66
CA LEU A 23 8.46 -0.52 -0.37
C LEU A 23 7.47 -0.28 0.77
N PHE A 24 6.52 0.63 0.57
CA PHE A 24 5.50 0.96 1.57
C PHE A 24 4.55 -0.23 1.80
N ALA A 25 4.21 -0.99 0.76
CA ALA A 25 3.39 -2.20 0.89
C ALA A 25 4.07 -3.25 1.77
N VAL A 26 5.37 -3.50 1.56
CA VAL A 26 6.16 -4.44 2.37
C VAL A 26 6.27 -3.94 3.82
N ALA A 27 6.56 -2.65 4.01
CA ALA A 27 6.63 -2.05 5.34
C ALA A 27 5.29 -2.14 6.09
N TYR A 28 4.17 -1.83 5.41
CA TYR A 28 2.82 -1.94 5.97
C TYR A 28 2.53 -3.38 6.42
N PHE A 29 2.83 -4.37 5.56
CA PHE A 29 2.64 -5.78 5.88
C PHE A 29 3.44 -6.21 7.13
N LEU A 30 4.72 -5.84 7.22
CA LEU A 30 5.56 -6.16 8.37
C LEU A 30 5.08 -5.52 9.67
N ILE A 31 4.74 -4.22 9.62
CA ILE A 31 4.21 -3.49 10.78
C ILE A 31 2.90 -4.14 11.25
N MET A 32 2.00 -4.44 10.33
CA MET A 32 0.70 -5.01 10.67
C MET A 32 0.83 -6.44 11.22
N LEU A 33 1.75 -7.25 10.68
CA LEU A 33 2.06 -8.57 11.20
C LEU A 33 2.62 -8.51 12.63
N PHE A 34 3.48 -7.54 12.91
CA PHE A 34 3.99 -7.28 14.25
C PHE A 34 2.88 -6.85 15.22
N LEU A 35 1.99 -5.94 14.80
CA LEU A 35 0.84 -5.51 15.60
C LEU A 35 -0.12 -6.66 15.89
N LEU A 36 -0.37 -7.53 14.91
CA LEU A 36 -1.22 -8.72 15.07
C LEU A 36 -0.62 -9.72 16.08
N PHE A 37 0.69 -9.95 16.00
CA PHE A 37 1.40 -10.83 16.94
C PHE A 37 1.24 -10.34 18.39
N LEU A 38 1.35 -9.04 18.61
CA LEU A 38 1.16 -8.43 19.94
C LEU A 38 -0.30 -8.49 20.41
N ARG A 39 -1.29 -8.44 19.50
CA ARG A 39 -2.73 -8.48 19.84
C ARG A 39 -3.29 -9.89 20.04
N ARG A 40 -2.64 -10.93 19.51
CA ARG A 40 -3.12 -12.32 19.55
C ARG A 40 -3.48 -12.83 20.95
N SER A 41 -2.88 -12.26 22.00
CA SER A 41 -3.10 -12.68 23.38
C SER A 41 -4.35 -12.08 24.06
N LYS A 42 -5.00 -11.04 23.50
CA LYS A 42 -5.97 -10.21 24.27
C LYS A 42 -7.30 -9.91 23.54
N SER A 43 -7.38 -10.06 22.22
CA SER A 43 -8.51 -9.48 21.44
C SER A 43 -9.71 -10.41 21.21
N ARG A 44 -10.90 -9.79 21.13
CA ARG A 44 -12.18 -10.41 20.73
C ARG A 44 -12.09 -10.91 19.28
N ASN A 45 -12.65 -12.09 19.01
CA ASN A 45 -12.57 -12.78 17.70
C ASN A 45 -12.90 -11.89 16.49
N LEU A 46 -13.88 -10.99 16.59
CA LEU A 46 -14.29 -10.15 15.45
C LEU A 46 -13.22 -9.13 15.01
N ILE A 47 -12.54 -8.49 15.96
CA ILE A 47 -11.51 -7.47 15.67
C ILE A 47 -10.31 -8.14 14.97
N LEU A 48 -9.94 -9.33 15.44
CA LEU A 48 -8.88 -10.13 14.82
C LEU A 48 -9.21 -10.53 13.38
N VAL A 49 -10.46 -10.86 13.08
CA VAL A 49 -10.88 -11.21 11.71
C VAL A 49 -10.73 -10.01 10.78
N PHE A 50 -11.16 -8.82 11.19
CA PHE A 50 -10.96 -7.60 10.39
C PHE A 50 -9.48 -7.26 10.21
N ASP A 51 -8.67 -7.36 11.27
CA ASP A 51 -7.23 -7.14 11.19
C ASP A 51 -6.55 -8.12 10.20
N ILE A 52 -6.94 -9.39 10.19
CA ILE A 52 -6.40 -10.40 9.26
C ILE A 52 -6.81 -10.10 7.81
N ILE A 53 -8.08 -9.74 7.58
CA ILE A 53 -8.55 -9.36 6.24
C ILE A 53 -7.74 -8.16 5.73
N GLN A 54 -7.58 -7.14 6.56
CA GLN A 54 -6.85 -5.93 6.21
C GLN A 54 -5.35 -6.19 5.97
N LEU A 55 -4.73 -7.08 6.77
CA LEU A 55 -3.35 -7.53 6.60
C LEU A 55 -3.09 -8.16 5.24
N ILE A 56 -4.07 -8.84 4.65
CA ILE A 56 -3.91 -9.52 3.35
C ILE A 56 -4.26 -8.55 2.21
N PHE A 57 -5.41 -7.88 2.28
CA PHE A 57 -5.94 -7.10 1.17
C PHE A 57 -5.17 -5.80 0.92
N VAL A 58 -4.82 -5.04 1.97
CA VAL A 58 -4.17 -3.73 1.83
C VAL A 58 -2.80 -3.84 1.12
N PRO A 59 -1.85 -4.67 1.57
CA PRO A 59 -0.56 -4.77 0.90
C PRO A 59 -0.68 -5.39 -0.49
N LEU A 60 -1.65 -6.28 -0.73
CA LEU A 60 -1.88 -6.85 -2.05
C LEU A 60 -2.29 -5.77 -3.06
N ILE A 61 -3.29 -4.94 -2.72
CA ILE A 61 -3.74 -3.82 -3.56
C ILE A 61 -2.58 -2.84 -3.81
N MET A 62 -1.83 -2.54 -2.76
CA MET A 62 -0.72 -1.58 -2.81
C MET A 62 0.44 -2.08 -3.68
N LEU A 63 0.73 -3.39 -3.62
CA LEU A 63 1.71 -4.06 -4.46
C LEU A 63 1.28 -4.10 -5.92
N PHE A 64 0.02 -4.48 -6.21
CA PHE A 64 -0.54 -4.45 -7.56
C PHE A 64 -0.43 -3.05 -8.17
N CYS A 65 -0.77 -2.02 -7.40
CA CYS A 65 -0.78 -0.68 -7.95
C CYS A 65 0.63 -0.06 -8.07
N GLY A 66 1.57 -0.46 -7.20
CA GLY A 66 3.00 -0.21 -7.41
C GLY A 66 3.50 -0.81 -8.73
N PHE A 67 3.15 -2.07 -9.03
CA PHE A 67 3.49 -2.71 -10.29
C PHE A 67 2.91 -2.00 -11.52
N ILE A 68 1.66 -1.53 -11.46
CA ILE A 68 1.04 -0.79 -12.56
C ILE A 68 1.82 0.51 -12.86
N LEU A 69 2.22 1.25 -11.82
CA LEU A 69 3.00 2.48 -11.98
C LEU A 69 4.42 2.23 -12.52
N LEU A 70 5.06 1.12 -12.13
CA LEU A 70 6.38 0.74 -12.64
C LEU A 70 6.37 0.48 -14.15
N PHE A 71 5.41 -0.31 -14.62
CA PHE A 71 5.38 -0.76 -16.02
C PHE A 71 4.65 0.21 -16.95
N GLN A 72 3.64 0.93 -16.46
CA GLN A 72 2.80 1.79 -17.30
C GLN A 72 2.93 3.28 -16.99
N GLY A 73 3.81 3.68 -16.08
CA GLY A 73 3.91 5.07 -15.60
C GLY A 73 4.12 6.15 -16.69
N TRP A 74 4.63 5.78 -17.87
CA TRP A 74 4.85 6.71 -18.99
C TRP A 74 3.60 7.07 -19.82
N ARG A 75 2.49 6.35 -19.63
CA ARG A 75 1.28 6.37 -20.47
C ARG A 75 0.03 6.16 -19.63
N LEU A 76 0.20 6.03 -18.32
CA LEU A 76 -0.90 5.95 -17.39
C LEU A 76 -1.59 7.31 -17.35
N ASP A 77 -2.89 7.34 -17.58
CA ASP A 77 -3.67 8.57 -17.63
C ASP A 77 -3.49 9.38 -16.34
N PRO A 78 -3.37 10.73 -16.42
CA PRO A 78 -3.19 11.57 -15.23
C PRO A 78 -4.25 11.35 -14.14
N ILE A 79 -5.49 11.04 -14.54
CA ILE A 79 -6.58 10.75 -13.60
C ILE A 79 -6.33 9.47 -12.79
N LEU A 80 -5.75 8.44 -13.41
CA LEU A 80 -5.42 7.18 -12.73
C LEU A 80 -4.24 7.37 -11.76
N GLN A 81 -3.28 8.22 -12.11
CA GLN A 81 -2.19 8.61 -11.20
C GLN A 81 -2.74 9.37 -9.98
N PHE A 82 -3.76 10.22 -10.17
CA PHE A 82 -4.42 10.92 -9.06
C PHE A 82 -5.23 9.99 -8.15
N VAL A 83 -5.98 9.04 -8.73
CA VAL A 83 -6.68 8.00 -7.95
C VAL A 83 -5.68 7.20 -7.12
N GLN A 84 -4.53 6.89 -7.70
CA GLN A 84 -3.48 6.20 -6.98
C GLN A 84 -2.96 7.05 -5.82
N PHE A 85 -2.68 8.33 -6.02
CA PHE A 85 -2.31 9.23 -4.92
C PHE A 85 -3.36 9.27 -3.78
N LEU A 86 -4.66 9.32 -4.11
CA LEU A 86 -5.73 9.24 -3.10
C LEU A 86 -5.72 7.91 -2.34
N LEU A 87 -5.46 6.79 -3.04
CA LEU A 87 -5.31 5.48 -2.42
C LEU A 87 -4.14 5.46 -1.44
N PHE A 88 -3.02 6.13 -1.75
CA PHE A 88 -1.87 6.24 -0.85
C PHE A 88 -2.26 6.88 0.48
N ILE A 89 -2.99 8.00 0.41
CA ILE A 89 -3.44 8.76 1.58
C ILE A 89 -4.37 7.90 2.43
N LEU A 90 -5.32 7.20 1.79
CA LEU A 90 -6.25 6.33 2.49
C LEU A 90 -5.51 5.21 3.26
N ILE A 91 -4.54 4.56 2.63
CA ILE A 91 -3.76 3.49 3.27
C ILE A 91 -2.91 4.05 4.42
N THR A 92 -2.35 5.25 4.26
CA THR A 92 -1.60 5.93 5.32
C THR A 92 -2.50 6.21 6.52
N TYR A 93 -3.73 6.70 6.29
CA TYR A 93 -4.72 6.88 7.35
C TYR A 93 -5.06 5.56 8.06
N LEU A 94 -5.26 4.48 7.30
CA LEU A 94 -5.54 3.15 7.86
C LEU A 94 -4.39 2.65 8.74
N LEU A 95 -3.14 2.80 8.30
CA LEU A 95 -1.95 2.47 9.10
C LEU A 95 -1.97 3.21 10.46
N ILE A 96 -2.20 4.52 10.42
CA ILE A 96 -2.22 5.35 11.63
C ILE A 96 -3.36 4.90 12.56
N LYS A 97 -4.56 4.67 12.01
CA LYS A 97 -5.71 4.14 12.77
C LYS A 97 -5.35 2.82 13.46
N ASP A 98 -4.71 1.90 12.75
CA ASP A 98 -4.35 0.58 13.29
C ASP A 98 -3.31 0.66 14.40
N ILE A 99 -2.34 1.58 14.28
CA ILE A 99 -1.34 1.87 15.32
C ILE A 99 -2.03 2.46 16.56
N VAL A 100 -2.90 3.46 16.39
CA VAL A 100 -3.61 4.12 17.50
C VAL A 100 -4.54 3.14 18.22
N PHE A 101 -5.31 2.32 17.49
CA PHE A 101 -6.11 1.27 18.12
C PHE A 101 -5.24 0.29 18.91
N SER A 102 -4.05 -0.05 18.38
CA SER A 102 -3.13 -0.92 19.09
C SER A 102 -2.61 -0.36 20.40
N THR A 103 -2.49 0.97 20.54
CA THR A 103 -1.99 1.60 21.77
C THR A 103 -3.10 1.74 22.81
N ILE A 104 -4.34 1.94 22.37
CA ILE A 104 -5.52 2.01 23.24
C ILE A 104 -5.80 0.65 23.88
N ASP A 105 -5.81 -0.44 23.11
CA ASP A 105 -6.08 -1.80 23.63
C ASP A 105 -5.03 -2.32 24.63
N ARG A 106 -3.84 -1.70 24.64
CA ARG A 106 -2.76 -2.03 25.58
C ARG A 106 -2.90 -1.37 26.94
N LYS A 107 -3.58 -0.22 27.04
CA LYS A 107 -3.93 0.39 28.33
C LYS A 107 -5.03 -0.41 29.01
#